data_AF-A0A355G728-F1
#
_entry.id   AF-A0A355G728-F1
#
_cell.length_a   1.000
_cell.length_b   1.000
_cell.length_c   1.000
_cell.angle_alpha   90.00
_cell.angle_beta   90.00
_cell.angle_gamma   90.00
#
_symmetry.space_group_name_H-M   'P 1'
#
loop_
_entity.id
_entity.type
_entity.pdbx_description
1 polymer ?
#
loop_
_entity_poly.entity_id
_entity_poly.type
_entity_poly.pdbx_seq_one_letter_code
_entity_poly.pdbx_strand_id
1 'polypeptide(L)'
;DSGLKAIAERLNQKLVFSPAATMLNAESIALDSSLRFITRQLVNARFYHSHFWFIATLGFVSALAQTVLVGLGLLFLYQGQQLAAGLVSGVLGFAGAAVAFSIYRLGSRIERLVQSRGGQFRRHPLKTMGYLWVMPYLFCGCLIAAIRTRTIDWRGVIYYVPAPFEVYINHYEPYQKPAPVSVRTGLENVSI
;
A
#
# COMPACT_ATOMS: atom_id res chain seq x y z
N ASP A 1 14.77 5.70 4.87
CA ASP A 1 15.27 5.89 6.25
C ASP A 1 14.07 6.01 7.17
N SER A 2 13.88 5.05 8.07
CA SER A 2 12.85 5.13 9.10
C SER A 2 13.48 5.62 10.40
N GLY A 3 12.70 6.18 11.33
CA GLY A 3 13.21 6.54 12.66
C GLY A 3 13.95 5.39 13.37
N LEU A 4 13.57 4.14 13.09
CA LEU A 4 14.24 2.94 13.61
C LEU A 4 15.68 2.78 13.11
N LYS A 5 15.98 3.16 11.86
CA LYS A 5 17.35 3.09 11.33
C LYS A 5 18.25 4.11 12.04
N ALA A 6 17.76 5.33 12.24
CA ALA A 6 18.50 6.34 13.01
C ALA A 6 18.74 5.92 14.47
N ILE A 7 17.77 5.26 15.11
CA ILE A 7 17.94 4.71 16.46
C ILE A 7 18.97 3.57 16.46
N ALA A 8 18.90 2.64 15.50
CA ALA A 8 19.85 1.54 15.39
C ALA A 8 21.29 2.07 15.21
N GLU A 9 21.49 3.06 14.34
CA GLU A 9 22.78 3.72 14.13
C GLU A 9 23.30 4.37 15.41
N ARG A 10 22.45 5.06 16.19
CA ARG A 10 22.81 5.63 17.49
C ARG A 10 23.22 4.58 18.52
N LEU A 11 22.62 3.39 18.45
CA LEU A 11 22.93 2.26 19.33
C LEU A 11 24.09 1.40 18.79
N ASN A 12 24.75 1.82 17.72
CA ASN A 12 25.78 1.05 17.01
C ASN A 12 25.31 -0.35 16.60
N GLN A 13 24.02 -0.46 16.25
CA GLN A 13 23.36 -1.67 15.78
C GLN A 13 22.98 -1.54 14.29
N LYS A 14 22.81 -2.69 13.63
CA LYS A 14 22.36 -2.77 12.24
C LYS A 14 20.90 -3.20 12.19
N LEU A 15 20.05 -2.40 11.54
CA LEU A 15 18.70 -2.83 11.20
C LEU A 15 18.77 -3.87 10.07
N VAL A 16 18.31 -5.09 10.34
CA VAL A 16 18.25 -6.18 9.36
C VAL A 16 16.81 -6.62 9.17
N PHE A 17 16.37 -6.66 7.92
CA PHE A 17 15.10 -7.28 7.58
C PHE A 17 15.27 -8.81 7.65
N SER A 18 14.62 -9.46 8.62
CA SER A 18 14.62 -10.91 8.76
C SER A 18 13.31 -11.47 8.19
N PRO A 19 13.33 -12.19 7.06
CA PRO A 19 12.15 -12.87 6.54
C PRO A 19 11.56 -13.84 7.58
N ALA A 20 12.41 -14.44 8.43
CA ALA A 20 11.98 -15.31 9.51
C ALA A 20 11.19 -14.56 10.62
N ALA A 21 11.23 -13.25 10.70
CA ALA A 21 10.33 -12.52 11.60
C ALA A 21 8.94 -12.26 10.97
N THR A 22 8.73 -12.61 9.70
CA THR A 22 7.46 -12.37 9.00
C THR A 22 6.40 -13.38 9.46
N MET A 23 5.20 -12.89 9.74
CA MET A 23 4.00 -13.70 9.99
C MET A 23 3.00 -13.51 8.85
N LEU A 24 2.36 -14.61 8.45
CA LEU A 24 1.27 -14.56 7.48
C LEU A 24 -0.03 -14.15 8.18
N ASN A 25 -0.74 -13.17 7.65
CA ASN A 25 -2.13 -12.97 8.00
C ASN A 25 -3.01 -13.94 7.18
N ALA A 26 -3.65 -14.90 7.85
CA ALA A 26 -4.51 -15.89 7.20
C ALA A 26 -5.94 -15.38 6.93
N GLU A 27 -6.30 -14.22 7.47
CA GLU A 27 -7.63 -13.63 7.30
C GLU A 27 -7.85 -13.17 5.86
N SER A 28 -8.93 -13.66 5.24
CA SER A 28 -9.43 -13.08 3.99
C SER A 28 -10.11 -11.75 4.29
N ILE A 29 -9.67 -10.69 3.63
CA ILE A 29 -10.27 -9.35 3.77
C ILE A 29 -10.89 -8.91 2.44
N ALA A 30 -11.98 -8.15 2.53
CA ALA A 30 -12.57 -7.50 1.38
C ALA A 30 -11.64 -6.41 0.81
N LEU A 31 -11.85 -6.04 -0.45
CA LEU A 31 -11.00 -5.06 -1.15
C LEU A 31 -11.00 -3.70 -0.45
N ASP A 32 -12.15 -3.23 0.02
CA ASP A 32 -12.28 -1.96 0.78
C ASP A 32 -11.40 -1.98 2.05
N SER A 33 -11.38 -3.11 2.76
CA SER A 33 -10.57 -3.33 3.94
C SER A 33 -9.08 -3.39 3.60
N SER A 34 -8.73 -3.97 2.44
CA SER A 34 -7.36 -3.95 1.92
C SER A 34 -6.89 -2.53 1.59
N LEU A 35 -7.73 -1.72 0.94
CA LEU A 35 -7.41 -0.32 0.64
C LEU A 35 -7.25 0.50 1.93
N ARG A 36 -8.14 0.34 2.92
CA ARG A 36 -7.98 0.95 4.26
C ARG A 36 -6.66 0.54 4.92
N PHE A 37 -6.29 -0.74 4.81
CA PHE A 37 -5.01 -1.23 5.32
C PHE A 37 -3.82 -0.57 4.62
N ILE A 38 -3.80 -0.52 3.28
CA ILE A 38 -2.72 0.11 2.50
C ILE A 38 -2.62 1.60 2.84
N THR A 39 -3.75 2.31 2.89
CA THR A 39 -3.80 3.73 3.28
C THR A 39 -3.18 3.94 4.66
N ARG A 40 -3.48 3.09 5.65
CA ARG A 40 -2.83 3.17 6.97
C ARG A 40 -1.32 2.98 6.92
N GLN A 41 -0.83 2.02 6.14
CA GLN A 41 0.63 1.84 5.96
C GLN A 41 1.26 3.10 5.35
N LEU A 42 0.57 3.74 4.40
CA LEU A 42 1.01 4.99 3.78
C LEU A 42 0.91 6.19 4.71
N VAL A 43 -0.06 6.25 5.63
CA VAL A 43 -0.09 7.29 6.69
C VAL A 43 1.11 7.15 7.60
N ASN A 44 1.49 5.93 8.00
CA ASN A 44 2.71 5.70 8.75
C ASN A 44 3.95 6.13 7.96
N ALA A 45 4.02 5.80 6.67
CA ALA A 45 5.12 6.27 5.81
C ALA A 45 5.13 7.81 5.69
N ARG A 46 3.97 8.45 5.59
CA ARG A 46 3.81 9.91 5.53
C ARG A 46 4.42 10.60 6.75
N PHE A 47 4.19 10.06 7.94
CA PHE A 47 4.68 10.65 9.17
C PHE A 47 6.14 10.31 9.48
N TYR A 48 6.61 9.11 9.13
CA TYR A 48 7.87 8.58 9.67
C TYR A 48 8.92 8.21 8.62
N HIS A 49 8.62 8.32 7.33
CA HIS A 49 9.59 8.04 6.26
C HIS A 49 10.16 9.35 5.69
N SER A 50 11.47 9.54 5.81
CA SER A 50 12.14 10.78 5.37
C SER A 50 11.97 11.12 3.88
N HIS A 51 11.72 10.10 3.06
CA HIS A 51 11.54 10.24 1.61
C HIS A 51 10.10 9.96 1.18
N PHE A 52 9.11 10.22 2.04
CA PHE A 52 7.70 9.99 1.69
C PHE A 52 7.29 10.68 0.39
N TRP A 53 7.70 11.93 0.17
CA TRP A 53 7.36 12.66 -1.06
C TRP A 53 7.96 12.02 -2.31
N PHE A 54 9.12 11.39 -2.22
CA PHE A 54 9.66 10.60 -3.32
C PHE A 54 8.77 9.39 -3.63
N ILE A 55 8.30 8.66 -2.60
CA ILE A 55 7.37 7.54 -2.75
C ILE A 55 6.05 8.01 -3.38
N ALA A 56 5.53 9.16 -2.92
CA ALA A 56 4.31 9.75 -3.44
C ALA A 56 4.47 10.12 -4.93
N THR A 57 5.54 10.84 -5.28
CA THR A 57 5.85 11.21 -6.67
C THR A 57 5.97 9.97 -7.55
N LEU A 58 6.69 8.94 -7.10
CA LEU A 58 6.81 7.69 -7.86
C LEU A 58 5.44 7.05 -8.09
N GLY A 59 4.57 7.01 -7.08
CA GLY A 59 3.20 6.51 -7.22
C GLY A 59 2.35 7.28 -8.22
N PHE A 60 2.36 8.61 -8.15
CA PHE A 60 1.63 9.48 -9.07
C PHE A 60 2.14 9.38 -10.50
N VAL A 61 3.46 9.49 -10.68
CA VAL A 61 4.11 9.41 -11.99
C VAL A 61 3.89 8.03 -12.61
N SER A 62 3.92 6.95 -11.82
CA SER A 62 3.65 5.60 -12.34
C SER A 62 2.24 5.46 -12.88
N ALA A 63 1.23 5.96 -12.16
CA ALA A 63 -0.16 5.95 -12.62
C ALA A 63 -0.36 6.83 -13.88
N LEU A 64 0.24 8.02 -13.89
CA LEU A 64 0.19 8.93 -15.04
C LEU A 64 0.87 8.34 -16.27
N ALA A 65 2.10 7.84 -16.11
CA ALA A 65 2.87 7.22 -17.20
C ALA A 65 2.12 6.04 -17.81
N GLN A 66 1.49 5.20 -16.97
CA GLN A 66 0.67 4.10 -17.46
C GLN A 66 -0.53 4.62 -18.28
N THR A 67 -1.26 5.63 -17.79
CA THR A 67 -2.38 6.22 -18.54
C THR A 67 -1.94 6.83 -19.86
N VAL A 68 -0.83 7.57 -19.87
CA VAL A 68 -0.27 8.17 -21.09
C VAL A 68 0.12 7.10 -22.09
N LEU A 69 0.82 6.05 -21.65
CA LEU A 69 1.21 4.95 -22.54
C LEU A 69 -0.01 4.21 -23.09
N VAL A 70 -1.02 3.93 -22.28
CA VAL A 70 -2.27 3.32 -22.77
C VAL A 70 -2.94 4.22 -23.83
N GLY A 71 -3.03 5.52 -23.56
CA GLY A 71 -3.59 6.49 -24.50
C GLY A 71 -2.81 6.59 -25.81
N LEU A 72 -1.48 6.65 -25.75
CA LEU A 72 -0.60 6.65 -26.92
C LEU A 72 -0.73 5.34 -27.71
N GLY A 73 -0.82 4.20 -27.04
CA GLY A 73 -1.02 2.91 -27.69
C GLY A 73 -2.30 2.88 -28.50
N LEU A 74 -3.41 3.33 -27.92
CA LEU A 74 -4.70 3.45 -28.62
C LEU A 74 -4.64 4.44 -29.79
N LEU A 75 -3.97 5.58 -29.61
CA LEU A 75 -3.79 6.57 -30.66
C LEU A 75 -2.98 6.01 -31.85
N PHE A 76 -1.87 5.32 -31.58
CA PHE A 76 -1.06 4.72 -32.64
C PHE A 76 -1.79 3.59 -33.36
N LEU A 77 -2.59 2.79 -32.65
CA LEU A 77 -3.46 1.79 -33.27
C LEU A 77 -4.48 2.45 -34.20
N TYR A 78 -5.11 3.53 -33.76
CA TYR A 78 -6.07 4.29 -34.57
C TYR A 78 -5.42 4.89 -35.84
N GLN A 79 -4.18 5.36 -35.74
CA GLN A 79 -3.42 5.91 -36.87
C GLN A 79 -2.79 4.84 -37.78
N GLY A 80 -2.97 3.54 -37.48
CA GLY A 80 -2.35 2.45 -38.24
C GLY A 80 -0.83 2.31 -38.03
N GLN A 81 -0.25 3.00 -37.05
CA GLN A 81 1.18 2.97 -36.75
C GLN A 81 1.53 1.73 -35.90
N GLN A 82 1.52 0.56 -36.53
CA GLN A 82 1.69 -0.74 -35.86
C GLN A 82 3.01 -0.85 -35.08
N LEU A 83 4.12 -0.32 -35.61
CA LEU A 83 5.41 -0.34 -34.92
C LEU A 83 5.38 0.46 -33.61
N ALA A 84 4.84 1.68 -33.64
CA ALA A 84 4.74 2.53 -32.46
C ALA A 84 3.79 1.94 -31.41
N ALA A 85 2.64 1.41 -31.83
CA ALA A 85 1.72 0.68 -30.96
C ALA A 85 2.38 -0.56 -30.34
N GLY A 86 3.17 -1.30 -31.11
CA GLY A 86 3.94 -2.45 -30.65
C GLY A 86 4.99 -2.08 -29.59
N LEU A 87 5.73 -0.98 -29.80
CA LEU A 87 6.72 -0.49 -28.84
C LEU A 87 6.06 -0.09 -27.51
N VAL A 88 4.98 0.67 -27.56
CA VAL A 88 4.21 1.07 -26.36
C VAL A 88 3.69 -0.16 -25.62
N SER A 89 3.10 -1.11 -26.34
CA SER A 89 2.61 -2.37 -25.76
C SER A 89 3.74 -3.20 -25.15
N GLY A 90 4.92 -3.20 -25.77
CA GLY A 90 6.12 -3.86 -25.27
C GLY A 90 6.62 -3.24 -23.95
N VAL A 91 6.67 -1.91 -23.84
CA VAL A 91 7.04 -1.21 -22.60
C VAL A 91 6.05 -1.53 -21.48
N LEU A 92 4.75 -1.42 -21.77
CA LEU A 92 3.68 -1.75 -20.84
C LEU A 92 3.79 -3.21 -20.38
N GLY A 93 3.92 -4.16 -21.31
CA GLY A 93 4.06 -5.58 -21.03
C GLY A 93 5.30 -5.89 -20.18
N PHE A 94 6.45 -5.30 -20.52
CA PHE A 94 7.70 -5.47 -19.77
C PHE A 94 7.58 -4.95 -18.33
N ALA A 95 7.04 -3.73 -18.14
CA ALA A 95 6.85 -3.15 -16.81
C ALA A 95 5.92 -4.02 -15.94
N GLY A 96 4.79 -4.45 -16.51
CA GLY A 96 3.86 -5.35 -15.83
C GLY A 96 4.51 -6.69 -15.47
N ALA A 97 5.24 -7.30 -16.40
CA ALA A 97 5.95 -8.57 -16.19
C ALA A 97 7.04 -8.47 -15.12
N ALA A 98 7.77 -7.35 -15.04
CA ALA A 98 8.81 -7.13 -14.03
C ALA A 98 8.23 -7.08 -12.61
N VAL A 99 7.11 -6.36 -12.43
CA VAL A 99 6.38 -6.32 -11.15
C VAL A 99 5.82 -7.70 -10.81
N ALA A 100 5.17 -8.33 -11.78
CA ALA A 100 4.59 -9.66 -11.64
C ALA A 100 5.65 -10.69 -11.21
N PHE A 101 6.81 -10.71 -11.86
CA PHE A 101 7.94 -11.58 -11.53
C PHE A 101 8.48 -11.31 -10.13
N SER A 102 8.57 -10.04 -9.72
CA SER A 102 9.04 -9.66 -8.38
C SER A 102 8.10 -10.17 -7.28
N ILE A 103 6.78 -10.00 -7.46
CA ILE A 103 5.76 -10.52 -6.54
C ILE A 103 5.79 -12.05 -6.52
N TYR A 104 5.91 -12.69 -7.68
CA TYR A 104 6.01 -14.14 -7.78
C TYR A 104 7.23 -14.67 -7.03
N ARG A 105 8.41 -14.06 -7.21
CA ARG A 105 9.64 -14.46 -6.52
C ARG A 105 9.51 -14.30 -5.01
N LEU A 106 8.92 -13.19 -4.55
CA LEU A 106 8.67 -12.96 -3.13
C LEU A 106 7.71 -14.02 -2.55
N GLY A 107 6.60 -14.28 -3.25
CA GLY A 107 5.64 -15.32 -2.90
C GLY A 107 6.31 -16.70 -2.78
N SER A 108 7.20 -17.06 -3.72
CA SER A 108 7.96 -18.32 -3.67
C SER A 108 8.91 -18.43 -2.47
N ARG A 109 9.36 -17.31 -1.90
CA ARG A 109 10.24 -17.29 -0.73
C ARG A 109 9.42 -17.40 0.55
N ILE A 110 8.28 -16.68 0.61
CA ILE A 110 7.32 -16.75 1.71
C ILE A 110 6.74 -18.17 1.83
N GLU A 111 6.34 -18.77 0.71
CA GLU A 111 5.81 -20.13 0.67
C GLU A 111 6.78 -21.14 1.30
N ARG A 112 8.04 -21.12 0.89
CA ARG A 112 9.09 -21.99 1.46
C ARG A 112 9.27 -21.77 2.95
N LEU A 113 9.23 -20.53 3.41
CA LEU A 113 9.36 -20.19 4.82
C LEU A 113 8.15 -20.70 5.64
N VAL A 114 6.94 -20.60 5.08
CA VAL A 114 5.72 -21.09 5.74
C VAL A 114 5.73 -22.62 5.81
N GLN A 115 6.11 -23.29 4.72
CA GLN A 115 6.24 -24.75 4.67
C GLN A 115 7.30 -25.27 5.64
N SER A 116 8.45 -24.58 5.77
CA SER A 116 9.49 -24.98 6.75
C SER A 116 9.03 -24.87 8.21
N ARG A 117 7.89 -24.21 8.48
CA ARG A 117 7.27 -24.08 9.80
C ARG A 117 6.09 -25.02 10.00
N GLY A 118 5.84 -25.93 9.06
CA GLY A 118 4.65 -26.80 9.07
C GLY A 118 3.35 -26.07 8.72
N GLY A 119 3.42 -24.82 8.25
CA GLY A 119 2.26 -24.07 7.80
C GLY A 119 1.87 -24.40 6.36
N GLN A 120 0.61 -24.13 6.01
CA GLN A 120 0.13 -24.20 4.64
C GLN A 120 0.05 -22.81 4.04
N PHE A 121 0.58 -22.64 2.83
CA PHE A 121 0.48 -21.40 2.07
C PHE A 121 -0.07 -21.70 0.68
N ARG A 122 -1.25 -21.18 0.38
CA ARG A 122 -1.82 -21.28 -0.97
C ARG A 122 -1.44 -20.04 -1.76
N ARG A 123 -0.60 -20.21 -2.78
CA ARG A 123 -0.28 -19.12 -3.71
C ARG A 123 -1.52 -18.69 -4.48
N HIS A 124 -1.57 -17.42 -4.83
CA HIS A 124 -2.51 -16.95 -5.84
C HIS A 124 -2.12 -17.48 -7.22
N PRO A 125 -3.11 -17.89 -8.04
CA PRO A 125 -2.84 -18.40 -9.38
C PRO A 125 -2.31 -17.28 -10.28
N LEU A 126 -1.45 -17.59 -11.24
CA LEU A 126 -0.82 -16.59 -12.14
C LEU A 126 -1.83 -15.65 -12.82
N LYS A 127 -3.07 -16.10 -13.05
CA LYS A 127 -4.16 -15.26 -13.57
C LYS A 127 -4.47 -14.02 -12.72
N THR A 128 -4.17 -14.02 -11.42
CA THR A 128 -4.35 -12.83 -10.58
C THR A 128 -3.33 -11.74 -10.89
N MET A 129 -2.29 -12.03 -11.68
CA MET A 129 -1.35 -11.02 -12.16
C MET A 129 -2.01 -9.99 -13.08
N GLY A 130 -3.14 -10.33 -13.72
CA GLY A 130 -3.92 -9.35 -14.49
C GLY A 130 -4.38 -8.17 -13.64
N TYR A 131 -4.61 -8.37 -12.33
CA TYR A 131 -4.99 -7.28 -11.44
C TYR A 131 -3.87 -6.27 -11.18
N LEU A 132 -2.62 -6.63 -11.49
CA LEU A 132 -1.48 -5.71 -11.34
C LEU A 132 -1.60 -4.48 -12.24
N TRP A 133 -2.33 -4.58 -13.36
CA TRP A 133 -2.63 -3.42 -14.21
C TRP A 133 -3.43 -2.34 -13.49
N VAL A 134 -4.26 -2.72 -12.52
CA VAL A 134 -5.09 -1.77 -11.77
C VAL A 134 -4.34 -1.22 -10.54
N MET A 135 -3.26 -1.90 -10.12
CA MET A 135 -2.56 -1.57 -8.87
C MET A 135 -1.94 -0.17 -8.84
N PRO A 136 -1.33 0.38 -9.92
CA PRO A 136 -0.84 1.76 -9.89
C PRO A 136 -1.94 2.78 -9.59
N TYR A 137 -3.15 2.56 -10.08
CA TYR A 137 -4.30 3.42 -9.81
C TYR A 137 -4.80 3.27 -8.37
N LEU A 138 -4.92 2.04 -7.87
CA LEU A 138 -5.30 1.79 -6.47
C LEU A 138 -4.28 2.37 -5.50
N PHE A 139 -2.99 2.20 -5.79
CA PHE A 139 -1.90 2.76 -5.00
C PHE A 139 -1.92 4.28 -5.01
N CYS A 140 -2.13 4.90 -6.17
CA CYS A 140 -2.32 6.34 -6.31
C CYS A 140 -3.53 6.84 -5.48
N GLY A 141 -4.67 6.15 -5.55
CA GLY A 141 -5.85 6.45 -4.73
C GLY A 141 -5.56 6.34 -3.22
N CYS A 142 -4.86 5.29 -2.79
CA CYS A 142 -4.44 5.11 -1.41
C CYS A 142 -3.44 6.18 -0.95
N LEU A 143 -2.54 6.68 -1.83
CA LEU A 143 -1.64 7.80 -1.55
C LEU A 143 -2.41 9.10 -1.31
N ILE A 144 -3.36 9.43 -2.20
CA ILE A 144 -4.23 10.61 -2.04
C ILE A 144 -5.00 10.51 -0.71
N ALA A 145 -5.58 9.34 -0.44
CA ALA A 145 -6.26 9.08 0.83
C ALA A 145 -5.30 9.30 2.01
N ALA A 146 -4.11 8.71 1.99
CA ALA A 146 -3.14 8.81 3.09
C ALA A 146 -2.65 10.24 3.35
N ILE A 147 -2.52 11.07 2.32
CA ILE A 147 -2.17 12.50 2.45
C ILE A 147 -3.29 13.27 3.16
N ARG A 148 -4.55 12.92 2.91
CA ARG A 148 -5.72 13.60 3.47
C ARG A 148 -6.18 13.04 4.82
N THR A 149 -5.95 11.75 5.06
CA THR A 149 -6.44 11.05 6.25
C THR A 149 -5.73 11.53 7.51
N ARG A 150 -6.55 11.97 8.48
CA ARG A 150 -6.16 12.21 9.87
C ARG A 150 -6.83 11.26 10.86
N THR A 151 -7.72 10.39 10.39
CA THR A 151 -8.45 9.45 11.24
C THR A 151 -8.20 8.02 10.77
N ILE A 152 -7.77 7.16 11.68
CA ILE A 152 -7.44 5.76 11.39
C ILE A 152 -8.42 4.86 12.15
N ASP A 153 -9.19 4.06 11.43
CA ASP A 153 -9.90 2.92 12.00
C ASP A 153 -8.98 1.70 11.98
N TRP A 154 -8.75 1.11 13.15
CA TRP A 154 -8.09 -0.17 13.27
C TRP A 154 -8.78 -1.06 14.29
N ARG A 155 -9.37 -2.16 13.79
CA ARG A 155 -10.01 -3.20 14.60
C ARG A 155 -11.05 -2.62 15.58
N GLY A 156 -11.87 -1.66 15.14
CA GLY A 156 -12.92 -1.06 15.96
C GLY A 156 -12.43 0.05 16.91
N VAL A 157 -11.14 0.40 16.84
CA VAL A 157 -10.58 1.57 17.54
C VAL A 157 -10.34 2.68 16.53
N ILE A 158 -10.90 3.86 16.79
CA ILE A 158 -10.76 5.05 15.94
C ILE A 158 -9.72 5.98 16.55
N TYR A 159 -8.63 6.18 15.85
CA TYR A 159 -7.55 7.08 16.22
C TYR A 159 -7.63 8.38 15.44
N TYR A 160 -7.44 9.51 16.10
CA TYR A 160 -7.16 10.79 15.45
C TYR A 160 -5.67 11.10 15.52
N VAL A 161 -5.07 11.34 14.36
CA VAL A 161 -3.63 11.51 14.16
C VAL A 161 -3.38 12.76 13.31
N PRO A 162 -3.42 13.95 13.92
CA PRO A 162 -3.19 15.22 13.20
C PRO A 162 -1.73 15.37 12.74
N ALA A 163 -0.77 14.90 13.53
CA ALA A 163 0.66 15.08 13.30
C ALA A 163 1.47 13.82 13.72
N PRO A 164 2.76 13.71 13.32
CA PRO A 164 3.64 12.66 13.83
C PRO A 164 3.65 12.66 15.36
N PHE A 165 3.61 11.47 15.98
CA PHE A 165 3.60 11.28 17.44
C PHE A 165 2.40 11.86 18.22
N GLU A 166 1.50 12.61 17.57
CA GLU A 166 0.24 13.06 18.16
C GLU A 166 -0.88 12.08 17.79
N VAL A 167 -1.17 11.14 18.69
CA VAL A 167 -2.19 10.09 18.48
C VAL A 167 -3.20 10.11 19.63
N TYR A 168 -4.46 10.36 19.29
CA TYR A 168 -5.57 10.39 20.24
C TYR A 168 -6.55 9.25 19.92
N ILE A 169 -7.11 8.62 20.94
CA ILE A 169 -8.17 7.63 20.76
C ILE A 169 -9.51 8.36 20.83
N ASN A 170 -10.25 8.38 19.72
CA ASN A 170 -11.56 9.01 19.65
C ASN A 170 -12.70 8.03 19.97
N HIS A 171 -12.52 6.74 19.69
CA HIS A 171 -13.50 5.69 19.95
C HIS A 171 -12.80 4.37 20.26
N TYR A 172 -13.31 3.61 21.22
CA TYR A 172 -12.71 2.36 21.70
C TYR A 172 -13.75 1.24 21.83
N GLU A 173 -14.00 0.52 20.74
CA GLU A 173 -14.81 -0.70 20.73
C GLU A 173 -14.09 -1.80 19.95
N PRO A 174 -13.04 -2.40 20.54
CA PRO A 174 -12.17 -3.32 19.83
C PRO A 174 -12.94 -4.54 19.31
N TYR A 175 -12.64 -4.94 18.07
CA TYR A 175 -13.22 -6.06 17.33
C TYR A 175 -14.73 -5.98 17.03
N GLN A 176 -15.36 -4.84 17.31
CA GLN A 176 -16.73 -4.56 16.91
C GLN A 176 -16.73 -3.72 15.63
N LYS A 177 -17.76 -3.90 14.78
CA LYS A 177 -17.93 -3.03 13.60
C LYS A 177 -18.37 -1.65 14.10
N PRO A 178 -17.61 -0.57 13.85
CA PRO A 178 -18.00 0.75 14.31
C PRO A 178 -19.34 1.14 13.69
N ALA A 179 -20.27 1.61 14.53
CA ALA A 179 -21.44 2.32 14.04
C ALA A 179 -20.99 3.54 13.21
N PRO A 180 -21.71 3.94 12.15
CA PRO A 180 -21.33 5.11 11.36
C PRO A 180 -21.20 6.33 12.28
N VAL A 181 -19.98 6.89 12.35
CA VAL A 181 -19.67 8.05 13.18
C VAL A 181 -20.43 9.26 12.64
N SER A 182 -21.48 9.68 13.34
CA SER A 182 -22.01 11.04 13.19
C SER A 182 -20.92 12.01 13.62
N VAL A 183 -20.53 12.92 12.74
CA VAL A 183 -19.64 14.05 13.05
C VAL A 183 -20.31 14.86 14.16
N ARG A 184 -19.96 14.60 15.43
CA ARG A 184 -20.36 15.46 16.54
C ARG A 184 -19.44 16.66 16.55
N THR A 185 -19.93 17.76 15.98
CA THR A 185 -19.78 19.10 16.55
C THR A 185 -20.06 19.02 18.05
N GLY A 186 -19.02 19.14 18.88
CA GLY A 186 -19.15 18.97 20.33
C GLY A 186 -17.79 18.94 21.02
N LEU A 187 -16.95 19.94 20.73
CA LEU A 187 -15.79 20.30 21.56
C LEU A 187 -16.12 21.47 22.51
N GLU A 188 -17.39 21.61 22.88
CA GLU A 188 -17.79 22.43 24.03
C GLU A 188 -18.14 21.48 25.17
N ASN A 189 -17.49 21.69 26.31
CA ASN A 189 -17.70 20.99 27.59
C ASN A 189 -16.81 19.76 27.83
N VAL A 190 -15.49 19.96 27.86
CA VAL A 190 -14.67 19.33 28.90
C VAL A 190 -13.94 20.44 29.63
N SER A 191 -14.60 20.98 30.66
CA SER A 191 -13.96 21.72 31.73
C SER A 191 -13.19 20.74 32.61
N ILE A 192 -11.87 20.91 32.69
CA ILE A 192 -11.06 20.63 33.89
C ILE A 192 -10.35 21.93 34.22
#